data_AF-A0A6I1QT68-F1
#
_entry.id   AF-A0A6I1QT68-F1
#
_cell.length_a   1.000
_cell.length_b   1.000
_cell.length_c   1.000
_cell.angle_alpha   90.00
_cell.angle_beta   90.00
_cell.angle_gamma   90.00
#
_symmetry.space_group_name_H-M   'P 1'
#
loop_
_entity.id
_entity.type
_entity.pdbx_description
1 polymer ?
#
loop_
_entity_poly.entity_id
_entity_poly.type
_entity_poly.pdbx_seq_one_letter_code
_entity_poly.pdbx_strand_id
1 'polypeptide(L)' 'MGAQEGRVADDSVFVERVDHVVKKDGSAVHVPFVGIFEMRNGKIAHWRDYFDVQTWDRQAAASSRPEG' A
#
# COMPACT_ATOMS: atom_id res chain seq x y z
N MET A 1 13.58 5.68 4.23
CA MET A 1 12.81 4.49 4.66
C MET A 1 12.35 4.76 6.07
N GLY A 2 11.14 5.30 6.23
CA GLY A 2 10.58 5.61 7.56
C GLY A 2 10.01 4.34 8.18
N ALA A 3 10.25 4.13 9.48
CA ALA A 3 9.60 3.06 10.20
C ALA A 3 8.10 3.36 10.26
N GLN A 4 7.27 2.41 9.83
CA GLN A 4 5.82 2.52 9.96
C GLN A 4 5.45 2.11 11.39
N GLU A 5 4.73 2.96 12.11
CA GLU A 5 4.23 2.64 13.44
C GLU A 5 2.97 1.78 13.32
N GLY A 6 3.12 0.47 13.54
CA GLY A 6 1.99 -0.44 13.66
C GLY A 6 1.44 -0.48 15.09
N ARG A 7 0.12 -0.60 15.24
CA ARG A 7 -0.49 -0.93 16.56
C ARG A 7 -0.90 -2.40 16.59
N VAL A 8 -0.81 -3.01 17.77
CA VAL A 8 -1.17 -4.42 18.00
C VAL A 8 -2.43 -4.46 18.84
N ALA A 9 -3.42 -5.25 18.41
CA ALA A 9 -4.58 -5.63 19.21
C ALA A 9 -4.80 -7.13 19.00
N ASP A 10 -4.85 -7.89 20.08
CA ASP A 10 -4.80 -9.36 20.06
C ASP A 10 -3.61 -9.87 19.20
N ASP A 11 -3.86 -10.83 18.31
CA ASP A 11 -2.89 -11.35 17.33
C ASP A 11 -2.87 -10.52 16.02
N SER A 12 -3.45 -9.32 16.00
CA SER A 12 -3.53 -8.48 14.79
C SER A 12 -2.60 -7.27 14.85
N VAL A 13 -1.87 -7.03 13.77
CA VAL A 13 -1.06 -5.82 13.54
C VAL A 13 -1.76 -4.93 12.52
N PHE A 14 -1.97 -3.66 12.88
CA PHE A 14 -2.59 -2.65 12.03
C PHE A 14 -1.52 -1.66 11.56
N VAL A 15 -1.51 -1.36 10.26
CA VAL A 15 -0.54 -0.45 9.65
C VAL A 15 -1.24 0.55 8.74
N GLU A 16 -1.09 1.84 9.02
CA GLU A 16 -1.44 2.91 8.10
C GLU A 16 -0.20 3.34 7.33
N ARG A 17 -0.31 3.43 5.99
CA ARG A 17 0.82 3.79 5.13
C ARG A 17 0.37 4.47 3.85
N VAL A 18 1.34 5.08 3.16
CA VAL A 18 1.21 5.47 1.76
C VAL A 18 2.26 4.69 0.98
N ASP A 19 1.82 3.90 -0.02
CA ASP A 19 2.75 3.18 -0.89
C ASP A 19 3.05 4.04 -2.12
N HIS A 20 4.34 4.19 -2.41
CA HIS A 20 4.87 4.92 -3.55
C HIS A 20 5.35 3.91 -4.60
N VAL A 21 4.58 3.74 -5.68
CA VAL A 21 4.89 2.80 -6.77
C VAL A 21 5.41 3.56 -7.98
N VAL A 22 6.60 3.21 -8.43
CA VAL A 22 7.18 3.74 -9.68
C VAL A 22 6.98 2.70 -10.77
N LYS A 23 6.25 3.08 -11.83
CA LYS A 23 6.02 2.26 -13.02
C LYS A 23 7.28 2.20 -13.88
N LYS A 24 7.36 1.19 -14.77
CA LYS A 24 8.50 1.02 -15.69
C LYS A 24 8.73 2.21 -16.63
N ASP A 25 7.68 2.97 -16.92
CA ASP A 25 7.71 4.19 -17.74
C ASP A 25 8.10 5.46 -16.95
N GLY A 26 8.52 5.30 -15.69
CA GLY A 26 8.93 6.40 -14.80
C GLY A 26 7.78 7.15 -14.12
N SER A 27 6.52 6.88 -14.48
CA SER A 27 5.38 7.51 -13.81
C SER A 27 5.15 6.93 -12.42
N ALA A 28 4.63 7.75 -11.49
CA ALA A 28 4.45 7.39 -10.09
C ALA A 28 2.96 7.27 -9.71
N VAL A 29 2.67 6.33 -8.81
CA VAL A 29 1.36 6.12 -8.20
C VAL A 29 1.54 6.17 -6.68
N HIS A 30 0.73 6.99 -6.01
CA HIS A 30 0.74 7.15 -4.55
C HIS A 30 -0.64 6.79 -4.01
N VAL A 31 -0.72 5.73 -3.21
CA VAL A 31 -2.00 5.25 -2.70
C VAL A 31 -1.91 5.10 -1.18
N PRO A 32 -2.81 5.75 -0.41
CA PRO A 32 -2.99 5.47 1.01
C PRO A 32 -3.60 4.09 1.22
N PHE A 33 -3.07 3.34 2.17
CA PHE A 33 -3.53 2.01 2.57
C PHE A 33 -3.70 1.91 4.08
N VAL A 34 -4.65 1.07 4.47
CA VAL A 34 -4.69 0.47 5.81
C VAL A 34 -4.53 -1.04 5.66
N GLY A 35 -3.45 -1.58 6.22
CA GLY A 35 -3.15 -3.01 6.25
C GLY A 35 -3.47 -3.63 7.61
N ILE A 36 -3.97 -4.86 7.59
CA ILE A 36 -4.19 -5.69 8.77
C ILE A 36 -3.50 -7.04 8.54
N PHE A 37 -2.62 -7.40 9.47
CA PHE A 37 -1.95 -8.69 9.50
C PHE A 37 -2.43 -9.48 10.71
N GLU A 38 -3.12 -10.60 10.48
CA GLU A 38 -3.42 -11.56 11.55
C GLU A 38 -2.26 -12.53 11.69
N MET A 39 -1.72 -12.65 12.90
CA MET A 39 -0.56 -13.45 13.21
C MET A 39 -0.99 -14.79 13.83
N ARG A 40 -0.27 -15.86 13.50
CA ARG A 40 -0.39 -17.17 14.16
C ARG A 40 0.97 -17.83 14.25
N ASN A 41 1.41 -18.17 15.46
CA ASN A 41 2.72 -18.79 15.71
C ASN A 41 3.89 -17.97 15.12
N GLY A 42 3.83 -16.64 15.27
CA GLY A 42 4.86 -15.72 14.77
C GLY A 42 4.90 -15.53 13.25
N LYS A 43 3.91 -16.04 12.51
CA LYS A 43 3.78 -15.86 11.05
C LYS A 43 2.48 -15.15 10.71
N ILE A 44 2.45 -14.47 9.57
CA ILE A 44 1.22 -13.89 9.01
C ILE A 44 0.34 -15.05 8.53
N ALA A 45 -0.84 -15.18 9.11
CA ALA A 45 -1.88 -16.13 8.71
C ALA A 45 -2.85 -15.52 7.69
N HIS A 46 -3.19 -14.23 7.86
CA HIS A 46 -4.00 -13.47 6.91
C HIS A 46 -3.42 -12.07 6.73
N TRP A 47 -3.52 -11.56 5.51
CA TRP A 47 -3.16 -10.19 5.15
C TRP A 47 -4.31 -9.58 4.34
N ARG A 48 -4.83 -8.45 4.81
CA ARG A 48 -5.83 -7.64 4.10
C ARG A 48 -5.34 -6.22 4.01
N ASP A 49 -5.40 -5.65 2.81
CA ASP A 49 -5.15 -4.24 2.57
C ASP A 49 -6.45 -3.59 2.07
N TYR A 50 -6.84 -2.51 2.74
CA TYR A 50 -7.99 -1.69 2.37
C TYR A 50 -7.50 -0.39 1.74
N PHE A 51 -7.95 -0.12 0.54
CA PHE A 51 -7.66 1.09 -0.22
C PHE A 51 -8.74 1.35 -1.27
N ASP A 52 -8.77 2.57 -1.80
CA ASP A 52 -9.65 2.91 -2.90
C ASP A 52 -9.04 2.53 -4.25
N VAL A 53 -9.62 1.54 -4.92
CA VAL A 53 -9.19 1.08 -6.25
C VAL A 53 -9.28 2.21 -7.29
N GLN A 54 -10.25 3.12 -7.17
CA GLN A 54 -10.37 4.22 -8.14
C GLN A 54 -9.23 5.24 -7.99
N THR A 55 -8.65 5.39 -6.81
CA THR A 55 -7.46 6.21 -6.57
C THR A 55 -6.24 5.62 -7.24
N TRP A 56 -6.12 4.29 -7.26
CA TRP A 56 -5.12 3.60 -8.05
C TRP A 56 -5.34 3.80 -9.56
N ASP A 57 -6.55 3.46 -10.06
CA ASP A 57 -6.84 3.44 -11.49
C ASP A 57 -6.61 4.80 -12.16
N ARG A 58 -7.00 5.90 -11.51
CA ARG A 58 -6.80 7.27 -12.03
C ARG A 58 -5.32 7.61 -12.23
N GLN A 59 -4.44 7.17 -11.33
CA GLN A 59 -3.00 7.43 -11.40
C GLN A 59 -2.29 6.44 -12.31
N ALA A 60 -2.75 5.18 -12.31
CA ALA A 60 -2.19 4.14 -13.17
C ALA A 60 -2.48 4.43 -14.66
N ALA A 61 -3.70 4.90 -14.97
CA ALA A 61 -4.13 5.26 -16.32
C ALA A 61 -3.57 6.59 -16.82
N ALA A 62 -3.12 7.47 -15.92
CA ALA A 62 -2.35 8.64 -16.30
C ALA A 62 -0.98 8.17 -16.83
N SER A 63 -0.87 8.05 -18.15
CA SER A 63 0.38 7.83 -18.86
C SER A 63 1.29 9.05 -18.72
N SER A 64 2.58 8.81 -18.56
CA SER A 64 3.61 9.85 -18.64
C SER A 64 3.42 10.61 -19.95
N ARG A 65 3.41 11.95 -19.86
CA ARG A 65 3.43 12.89 -20.99
C ARG A 65 4.40 12.39 -22.08
N PRO A 66 4.04 12.42 -23.38
CA PRO A 66 4.97 12.06 -24.43
C PRO A 66 6.19 12.99 -24.35
N GLU A 67 7.35 12.39 -24.11
CA GLU A 67 8.65 13.03 -24.28
C GLU A 67 8.71 13.51 -25.75
N GLY A 68 9.05 14.79 -25.94
CA GLY A 68 9.28 15.37 -27.25
C GLY A 68 10.60 14.92 -27.86
#